data_AF-A0A1F4ULY0-F1
#
_entry.id   AF-A0A1F4ULY0-F1
#
_cell.length_a   1.000
_cell.length_b   1.000
_cell.length_c   1.000
_cell.angle_alpha   90.00
_cell.angle_beta   90.00
_cell.angle_gamma   90.00
#
_symmetry.space_group_name_H-M   'P 1'
#
loop_
_entity.id
_entity.type
_entity.pdbx_description
1 polymer ?
#
loop_
_entity_poly.entity_id
_entity_poly.type
_entity_poly.pdbx_seq_one_letter_code
_entity_poly.pdbx_strand_id
1 'polypeptide(L)'
;MKNLAGEETADIDIRKELQHAGITVHEVPKGRTEVPYTLIGKLPCKKSGEFKFTRAWYYWVVSGPVPLNVAKELYSTAIGKRDVRVVGHCGCPPPEEWVENGFINSYHIDSQEGLDFFVKTLRKHNII
;
A
#
# COMPACT_ATOMS: atom_id res chain seq x y z
N MET A 1 -6.23 -11.49 0.80
CA MET A 1 -5.65 -11.30 2.15
C MET A 1 -6.65 -11.79 3.18
N LYS A 2 -6.18 -12.22 4.36
CA LYS A 2 -7.06 -12.64 5.46
C LYS A 2 -7.68 -11.41 6.13
N ASN A 3 -8.89 -11.51 6.67
CA ASN A 3 -9.39 -10.51 7.60
C ASN A 3 -8.65 -10.67 8.93
N LEU A 4 -7.98 -9.62 9.40
CA LEU A 4 -7.16 -9.61 10.62
C LEU A 4 -7.77 -8.76 11.74
N ALA A 5 -9.03 -8.31 11.60
CA ALA A 5 -9.72 -7.56 12.64
C ALA A 5 -9.82 -8.39 13.93
N GLY A 6 -9.25 -7.87 15.02
CA GLY A 6 -9.20 -8.56 16.32
C GLY A 6 -8.28 -9.79 16.39
N GLU A 7 -7.51 -10.10 15.35
CA GLU A 7 -6.63 -11.28 15.34
C GLU A 7 -5.34 -11.03 16.12
N GLU A 8 -5.10 -11.78 17.19
CA GLU A 8 -3.91 -11.61 18.05
C GLU A 8 -2.60 -11.99 17.35
N THR A 9 -2.66 -12.87 16.36
CA THR A 9 -1.50 -13.32 15.56
C THR A 9 -1.35 -12.59 14.23
N ALA A 10 -2.01 -11.42 14.06
CA ALA A 10 -1.98 -10.63 12.82
C ALA A 10 -0.56 -10.34 12.31
N ASP A 11 0.41 -10.18 13.21
CA ASP A 11 1.81 -9.91 12.88
C ASP A 11 2.48 -11.03 12.06
N ILE A 12 2.03 -12.29 12.20
CA ILE A 12 2.57 -13.40 11.41
C ILE A 12 2.21 -13.24 9.93
N ASP A 13 0.93 -12.95 9.66
CA ASP A 13 0.42 -12.76 8.30
C ASP A 13 0.98 -11.47 7.70
N ILE A 14 0.98 -10.37 8.47
CA ILE A 14 1.57 -9.09 8.06
C ILE A 14 3.03 -9.26 7.64
N ARG A 15 3.84 -9.92 8.46
CA ARG A 15 5.26 -10.13 8.16
C ARG A 15 5.43 -10.91 6.85
N LYS A 16 4.63 -11.96 6.63
CA LYS A 16 4.68 -12.76 5.40
C LYS A 16 4.28 -11.93 4.17
N GLU A 17 3.17 -11.19 4.24
CA GLU A 17 2.67 -10.34 3.14
C GLU A 17 3.70 -9.28 2.75
N LEU A 18 4.31 -8.60 3.72
CA LEU A 18 5.36 -7.60 3.50
C LEU A 18 6.65 -8.20 2.94
N GLN A 19 7.12 -9.31 3.49
CA GLN A 19 8.32 -10.01 3.01
C GLN A 19 8.14 -10.52 1.58
N HIS A 20 6.96 -11.04 1.25
CA HIS A 20 6.65 -11.53 -0.10
C HIS A 20 6.71 -10.40 -1.14
N ALA A 21 6.22 -9.22 -0.80
CA ALA A 21 6.34 -8.02 -1.63
C ALA A 21 7.76 -7.41 -1.62
N GLY A 22 8.66 -7.90 -0.76
CA GLY A 22 10.00 -7.35 -0.57
C GLY A 22 10.01 -5.97 0.09
N ILE A 23 9.07 -5.73 1.00
CA ILE A 23 8.96 -4.51 1.81
C ILE A 23 9.71 -4.72 3.13
N THR A 24 10.50 -3.71 3.55
CA THR A 24 11.19 -3.77 4.85
C THR A 24 10.17 -3.64 5.98
N VAL A 25 10.22 -4.57 6.93
CA VAL A 25 9.32 -4.62 8.09
C VAL A 25 9.92 -3.80 9.23
N HIS A 26 9.11 -2.96 9.86
CA HIS A 26 9.47 -2.18 11.03
C HIS A 26 8.47 -2.42 12.17
N GLU A 27 9.00 -2.52 13.39
CA GLU A 27 8.20 -2.63 14.59
C GLU A 27 7.69 -1.25 15.03
N VAL A 28 6.44 -1.20 15.48
CA VAL A 28 5.79 -0.01 16.02
C VAL A 28 5.07 -0.37 17.32
N PRO A 29 4.95 0.59 18.27
CA PRO A 29 4.16 0.38 19.47
C PRO A 29 2.72 -0.02 19.12
N LYS A 30 2.17 -0.99 19.85
CA LYS A 30 0.80 -1.44 19.69
C LYS A 30 -0.17 -0.27 19.89
N GLY A 31 -0.84 0.16 18.82
CA GLY A 31 -1.81 1.25 18.84
C GLY A 31 -3.21 0.79 19.25
N ARG A 32 -4.12 1.74 19.47
CA ARG A 32 -5.57 1.50 19.54
C ARG A 32 -6.18 1.49 18.12
N THR A 33 -5.62 0.67 17.25
CA THR A 33 -6.09 0.49 15.87
C THR A 33 -7.03 -0.71 15.79
N GLU A 34 -7.86 -0.74 14.77
CA GLU A 34 -8.86 -1.82 14.58
C GLU A 34 -8.21 -3.19 14.37
N VAL A 35 -6.99 -3.20 13.82
CA VAL A 35 -6.10 -4.37 13.82
C VAL A 35 -4.98 -4.09 14.83
N PRO A 36 -4.80 -4.94 15.86
CA PRO A 36 -3.83 -4.72 16.93
C PRO A 36 -2.40 -5.12 16.52
N TYR A 37 -1.94 -4.69 15.35
CA TYR A 37 -0.62 -5.03 14.81
C TYR A 37 0.52 -4.27 15.50
N THR A 38 1.71 -4.86 15.50
CA THR A 38 2.97 -4.20 15.90
C THR A 38 3.94 -4.03 14.74
N LEU A 39 3.54 -4.41 13.52
CA LEU A 39 4.40 -4.37 12.34
C LEU A 39 3.82 -3.47 11.24
N ILE A 40 4.68 -2.65 10.66
CA ILE A 40 4.38 -1.86 9.46
C ILE A 40 5.45 -2.10 8.39
N GLY A 41 5.08 -1.89 7.14
CA GLY A 41 6.05 -1.84 6.05
C GLY A 41 6.58 -0.41 5.88
N LYS A 42 7.88 -0.27 5.63
CA LYS A 42 8.45 0.99 5.15
C LYS A 42 9.38 0.77 3.97
N LEU A 43 9.34 1.69 3.02
CA LEU A 43 10.29 1.74 1.92
C LEU A 43 10.77 3.17 1.70
N PRO A 44 12.09 3.41 1.57
CA PRO A 44 12.61 4.74 1.27
C PRO A 44 12.18 5.15 -0.14
N CYS A 45 11.73 6.39 -0.30
CA CYS A 45 11.46 6.96 -1.62
C CYS A 45 12.70 7.72 -2.09
N LYS A 46 13.26 7.33 -3.23
CA LYS A 46 14.45 7.96 -3.84
C LYS A 46 14.21 9.42 -4.24
N LYS A 47 12.95 9.81 -4.50
CA LYS A 47 12.59 11.17 -4.90
C LYS A 47 12.30 12.07 -3.71
N SER A 48 11.52 11.60 -2.74
CA SER A 48 11.19 12.35 -1.52
C SER A 48 10.46 11.48 -0.50
N GLY A 49 10.91 11.46 0.76
CA GLY A 49 10.22 10.86 1.89
C GLY A 49 10.31 9.33 1.98
N GLU A 50 9.27 8.71 2.54
CA GLU A 50 9.14 7.26 2.72
C GLU A 50 7.73 6.80 2.37
N PHE A 51 7.61 5.58 1.85
CA PHE A 51 6.35 4.86 1.77
C PHE A 51 6.12 4.12 3.09
N LYS A 52 4.93 4.27 3.64
CA LYS A 52 4.44 3.56 4.82
C LYS A 52 3.31 2.65 4.40
N PHE A 53 3.37 1.40 4.82
CA PHE A 53 2.35 0.39 4.59
C PHE A 53 1.78 -0.01 5.95
N THR A 54 0.50 0.26 6.17
CA THR A 54 -0.21 -0.08 7.40
C THR A 54 -1.38 -1.02 7.11
N ARG A 55 -1.68 -1.91 8.05
CA ARG A 55 -2.70 -2.94 7.83
C ARG A 55 -4.08 -2.48 8.32
N ALA A 56 -5.10 -2.60 7.47
CA ALA A 56 -6.51 -2.45 7.85
C ALA A 56 -7.18 -3.83 8.02
N TRP A 57 -8.51 -3.95 8.11
CA TRP A 57 -9.18 -5.25 8.34
C TRP A 57 -8.80 -6.30 7.29
N TYR A 58 -8.94 -5.97 6.01
CA TYR A 58 -8.72 -6.91 4.89
C TYR A 58 -7.84 -6.36 3.75
N TYR A 59 -7.37 -5.11 3.88
CA TYR A 59 -6.52 -4.44 2.90
C TYR A 59 -5.31 -3.76 3.54
N TRP A 60 -4.38 -3.30 2.71
CA TRP A 60 -3.27 -2.43 3.09
C TRP A 60 -3.59 -0.98 2.77
N VAL A 61 -3.22 -0.07 3.66
CA VAL A 61 -3.18 1.37 3.41
C VAL A 61 -1.73 1.74 3.14
N VAL A 62 -1.50 2.39 2.01
CA VAL A 62 -0.19 2.88 1.62
C VAL A 62 -0.22 4.40 1.68
N SER A 63 0.71 4.98 2.42
CA SER A 63 0.96 6.41 2.45
C SER A 63 2.34 6.71 1.88
N GLY A 64 2.41 7.54 0.85
CA GLY A 64 3.68 7.94 0.24
C GLY A 64 3.49 8.52 -1.16
N PRO A 65 4.45 9.32 -1.65
CA PRO A 65 4.29 10.11 -2.86
C PRO A 65 4.45 9.27 -4.12
N VAL A 66 3.33 8.89 -4.76
CA VAL A 66 3.34 8.24 -6.08
C VAL A 66 3.12 9.30 -7.17
N PRO A 67 4.07 9.48 -8.11
CA PRO A 67 3.90 10.39 -9.25
C PRO A 67 2.70 10.03 -10.12
N LEU A 68 1.99 11.03 -10.64
CA LEU A 68 0.78 10.83 -11.46
C LEU A 68 1.01 9.88 -12.66
N ASN A 69 2.15 9.97 -13.35
CA ASN A 69 2.44 9.09 -14.48
C ASN A 69 2.51 7.60 -14.07
N VAL A 70 3.00 7.32 -12.86
CA VAL A 70 3.07 5.96 -12.31
C VAL A 70 1.70 5.52 -11.81
N ALA A 71 0.94 6.41 -11.20
CA ALA A 71 -0.44 6.14 -10.81
C ALA A 71 -1.33 5.76 -12.00
N LYS A 72 -1.17 6.45 -13.14
CA LYS A 72 -1.85 6.10 -14.39
C LYS A 72 -1.45 4.72 -14.91
N GLU A 73 -0.18 4.35 -14.81
CA GLU A 73 0.27 3.00 -15.18
C GLU A 73 -0.36 1.94 -14.27
N LEU A 74 -0.36 2.16 -12.95
CA LEU A 74 -1.02 1.27 -12.00
C LEU A 74 -2.49 1.08 -12.42
N TYR A 75 -3.22 2.18 -12.60
CA TYR A 75 -4.63 2.20 -13.00
C TYR A 75 -4.89 1.62 -14.40
N SER A 76 -3.90 1.58 -15.29
CA SER A 76 -4.09 1.04 -16.65
C SER A 76 -4.29 -0.48 -16.67
N THR A 77 -3.87 -1.19 -15.62
CA THR A 77 -3.93 -2.65 -15.54
C THR A 77 -5.21 -3.14 -14.85
N ALA A 78 -5.66 -4.34 -15.22
CA ALA A 78 -6.84 -4.96 -14.57
C ALA A 78 -6.63 -5.16 -13.05
N ILE A 79 -5.42 -5.55 -12.64
CA ILE A 79 -5.05 -5.69 -11.22
C ILE A 79 -5.12 -4.33 -10.53
N GLY A 80 -4.55 -3.28 -11.11
CA GLY A 80 -4.58 -1.95 -10.49
C GLY A 80 -6.00 -1.38 -10.36
N LYS A 81 -6.86 -1.53 -11.38
CA LYS A 81 -8.26 -1.08 -11.29
C LYS A 81 -9.07 -1.82 -10.22
N ARG A 82 -8.79 -3.11 -10.04
CA ARG A 82 -9.54 -3.97 -9.12
C ARG A 82 -9.02 -3.89 -7.69
N ASP A 83 -7.69 -3.91 -7.54
CA ASP A 83 -7.04 -4.20 -6.27
C ASP A 83 -6.19 -3.03 -5.73
N VAL A 84 -5.92 -1.97 -6.51
CA VAL A 84 -5.09 -0.81 -6.09
C VAL A 84 -5.91 0.49 -6.21
N ARG A 85 -6.63 0.83 -5.13
CA ARG A 85 -7.62 1.91 -5.11
C ARG A 85 -7.02 3.22 -4.63
N VAL A 86 -7.13 4.27 -5.45
CA VAL A 86 -6.73 5.63 -5.10
C VAL A 86 -7.59 6.16 -3.95
N VAL A 87 -6.93 6.60 -2.86
CA VAL A 87 -7.56 7.15 -1.64
C VAL A 87 -8.61 6.21 -0.98
N GLY A 88 -8.61 4.93 -1.35
CA GLY A 88 -9.60 3.98 -0.83
C GLY A 88 -11.02 4.17 -1.34
N HIS A 89 -11.21 4.98 -2.38
CA HIS A 89 -12.55 5.22 -2.92
C HIS A 89 -13.05 3.97 -3.66
N CYS A 90 -14.16 3.39 -3.18
CA CYS A 90 -14.74 2.15 -3.73
C CYS A 90 -15.14 2.22 -5.21
N GLY A 91 -15.33 3.43 -5.75
CA GLY A 91 -15.60 3.66 -7.17
C GLY A 91 -14.36 3.60 -8.08
N CYS A 92 -13.15 3.40 -7.55
CA CYS A 92 -11.88 3.40 -8.30
C CYS A 92 -11.77 4.56 -9.30
N PRO A 93 -11.89 5.82 -8.82
CA PRO A 93 -11.85 6.99 -9.68
C PRO A 93 -10.48 7.09 -10.38
N PRO A 94 -10.43 7.74 -11.55
CA PRO A 94 -9.18 8.00 -12.24
C PRO A 94 -8.19 8.76 -11.32
N PRO A 95 -6.89 8.42 -11.37
CA PRO A 95 -5.87 9.05 -10.54
C PRO A 95 -5.76 10.58 -10.76
N GLU A 96 -6.17 11.08 -11.92
CA GLU A 96 -6.17 12.50 -12.26
C GLU A 96 -7.07 13.35 -11.37
N GLU A 97 -8.13 12.78 -10.79
CA GLU A 97 -9.08 13.51 -9.95
C GLU A 97 -8.55 13.73 -8.52
N TRP A 98 -7.49 13.01 -8.14
CA TRP A 98 -6.95 12.96 -6.77
C TRP A 98 -5.47 13.38 -6.69
N VAL A 99 -4.94 13.93 -7.80
CA VAL A 99 -3.56 14.38 -7.84
C VAL A 99 -3.41 15.70 -7.10
N GLU A 100 -2.52 15.72 -6.12
CA GLU A 100 -2.12 16.93 -5.41
C GLU A 100 -0.64 17.18 -5.67
N ASN A 101 -0.30 18.35 -6.21
CA ASN A 101 1.08 18.73 -6.55
C ASN A 101 1.82 17.72 -7.44
N GLY A 102 1.09 16.98 -8.29
CA GLY A 102 1.66 15.96 -9.18
C GLY A 102 1.82 14.56 -8.56
N PHE A 103 1.40 14.38 -7.31
CA PHE A 103 1.50 13.11 -6.58
C PHE A 103 0.14 12.65 -6.05
N ILE A 104 0.04 11.36 -5.81
CA ILE A 104 -1.04 10.73 -5.05
C ILE A 104 -0.41 10.09 -3.82
N ASN A 105 -0.90 10.46 -2.65
CA ASN A 105 -0.26 10.14 -1.38
C ASN A 105 -0.91 8.98 -0.62
N SER A 106 -2.05 8.46 -1.08
CA SER A 106 -2.82 7.42 -0.39
C SER A 106 -3.39 6.38 -1.34
N TYR A 107 -3.20 5.10 -1.02
CA TYR A 107 -3.75 3.96 -1.74
C TYR A 107 -4.27 2.89 -0.79
N HIS A 108 -5.36 2.22 -1.16
CA HIS A 108 -5.83 1.01 -0.49
C HIS A 108 -5.60 -0.19 -1.42
N ILE A 109 -4.97 -1.24 -0.90
CA ILE A 109 -4.60 -2.42 -1.67
C ILE A 109 -5.28 -3.66 -1.09
N ASP A 110 -6.17 -4.27 -1.87
CA ASP A 110 -7.09 -5.30 -1.37
C ASP A 110 -6.57 -6.75 -1.56
N SER A 111 -5.47 -6.93 -2.30
CA SER A 111 -4.93 -8.25 -2.62
C SER A 111 -3.39 -8.29 -2.53
N GLN A 112 -2.84 -9.49 -2.31
CA GLN A 112 -1.38 -9.69 -2.31
C GLN A 112 -0.81 -9.42 -3.70
N GLU A 113 -1.50 -9.86 -4.75
CA GLU A 113 -1.14 -9.59 -6.13
C GLU A 113 -1.07 -8.08 -6.41
N GLY A 114 -2.02 -7.30 -5.89
CA GLY A 114 -2.01 -5.85 -5.96
C GLY A 114 -0.84 -5.22 -5.21
N LEU A 115 -0.48 -5.74 -4.03
CA LEU A 115 0.66 -5.26 -3.24
C LEU A 115 1.98 -5.51 -3.97
N ASP A 116 2.16 -6.73 -4.47
CA ASP A 116 3.33 -7.13 -5.24
C ASP A 116 3.44 -6.29 -6.53
N PHE A 117 2.32 -6.09 -7.23
CA PHE A 117 2.25 -5.27 -8.43
C PHE A 117 2.58 -3.80 -8.15
N PHE A 118 2.08 -3.25 -7.05
CA PHE A 118 2.36 -1.89 -6.63
C PHE A 118 3.86 -1.68 -6.39
N VAL A 119 4.48 -2.52 -5.55
CA VAL A 119 5.92 -2.44 -5.26
C VAL A 119 6.76 -2.65 -6.52
N LYS A 120 6.40 -3.62 -7.37
CA LYS A 120 7.08 -3.88 -8.64
C LYS A 120 7.04 -2.65 -9.56
N THR A 121 5.90 -1.97 -9.63
CA THR A 121 5.74 -0.77 -10.45
C THR A 121 6.57 0.40 -9.90
N LEU A 122 6.61 0.59 -8.58
CA LEU A 122 7.47 1.61 -7.96
C LEU A 122 8.96 1.35 -8.25
N ARG A 123 9.41 0.09 -8.16
CA ARG A 123 10.79 -0.31 -8.50
C ARG A 123 11.10 -0.06 -9.98
N LYS A 124 10.17 -0.43 -10.88
CA LYS A 124 10.30 -0.22 -12.33
C LYS A 124 10.55 1.25 -12.67
N HIS A 125 9.89 2.16 -11.96
CA HIS A 125 10.04 3.61 -12.14
C HIS A 125 11.15 4.24 -11.29
N ASN A 126 11.99 3.42 -10.65
CA ASN A 126 13.08 3.86 -9.77
C ASN A 126 12.62 4.86 -8.68
N ILE A 127 11.40 4.65 -8.16
CA ILE A 127 10.86 5.44 -7.04
C ILE A 127 11.41 4.93 -5.72
N ILE A 128 11.59 3.61 -5.61
CA ILE A 128 12.15 2.89 -4.46
C ILE A 128 13.38 2.09 -4.88
#